data_AF-A0A7W6SAY8-F1
#
_entry.id   AF-A0A7W6SAY8-F1
#
_cell.length_a   1.000
_cell.length_b   1.000
_cell.length_c   1.000
_cell.angle_alpha   90.00
_cell.angle_beta   90.00
_cell.angle_gamma   90.00
#
_symmetry.space_group_name_H-M   'P 1'
#
loop_
_entity.id
_entity.type
_entity.pdbx_description
1 polymer ?
#
loop_
_entity_poly.entity_id
_entity_poly.type
_entity_poly.pdbx_seq_one_letter_code
_entity_poly.pdbx_strand_id
1 'polypeptide(L)'
;MTITVNIGDADLNELLAKLEAGEDVVLTRDGVPMARLTSLAEETFDREARMKVLEEVKAFRDTMPRVTQEEIAEWKAIGRR
;
A
#
# COMPACT_ATOMS: atom_id res chain seq x y z
N MET A 1 2.26 -7.75 -7.37
CA MET A 1 3.56 -7.88 -6.65
C MET A 1 4.46 -6.74 -7.09
N THR A 2 5.27 -6.13 -6.22
CA THR A 2 6.09 -4.95 -6.60
C THR A 2 7.55 -5.33 -6.83
N ILE A 3 8.11 -4.94 -7.97
CA ILE A 3 9.53 -5.09 -8.29
C ILE A 3 10.21 -3.73 -8.40
N THR A 4 11.53 -3.71 -8.23
CA THR A 4 12.35 -2.50 -8.34
C THR A 4 13.35 -2.66 -9.48
N VAL A 5 13.42 -1.68 -10.38
CA VAL A 5 14.28 -1.72 -11.56
C VAL A 5 15.05 -0.40 -11.69
N ASN A 6 16.31 -0.45 -12.13
CA ASN A 6 17.05 0.75 -12.51
C ASN A 6 16.66 1.18 -13.93
N ILE A 7 16.28 2.45 -14.11
CA ILE A 7 15.85 3.01 -15.39
C ILE A 7 16.92 2.84 -16.48
N GLY A 8 18.20 2.91 -16.12
CA GLY A 8 19.30 2.80 -17.08
C GLY A 8 19.44 1.41 -17.71
N ASP A 9 18.92 0.38 -17.04
CA ASP A 9 19.07 -1.03 -17.41
C ASP A 9 17.75 -1.65 -17.93
N ALA A 10 16.68 -0.85 -18.01
CA ALA A 10 15.33 -1.34 -18.28
C ALA A 10 14.89 -1.10 -19.73
N ASP A 11 14.24 -2.10 -20.35
CA ASP A 11 13.50 -1.94 -21.59
C ASP A 11 12.01 -1.69 -21.32
N LEU A 12 11.42 -0.70 -21.99
CA LEU A 12 10.03 -0.33 -21.76
C LEU A 12 9.05 -1.47 -22.09
N ASN A 13 9.29 -2.26 -23.14
CA ASN A 13 8.38 -3.35 -23.50
C ASN A 13 8.41 -4.46 -22.45
N GLU A 14 9.58 -4.77 -21.88
CA GLU A 14 9.69 -5.72 -20.77
C GLU A 14 8.92 -5.23 -19.53
N LEU A 15 9.00 -3.93 -19.22
CA LEU A 15 8.23 -3.35 -18.11
C LEU A 15 6.72 -3.42 -18.36
N LEU A 16 6.27 -3.18 -19.59
CA LEU A 16 4.86 -3.30 -19.95
C LEU A 16 4.37 -4.75 -19.84
N ALA A 17 5.14 -5.73 -20.30
CA ALA A 17 4.80 -7.15 -20.16
C ALA A 17 4.65 -7.57 -18.69
N LYS A 18 5.45 -6.98 -17.79
CA LYS A 18 5.34 -7.20 -16.35
C LYS A 18 4.07 -6.58 -15.75
N LEU A 19 3.69 -5.39 -16.20
CA LEU A 19 2.44 -4.76 -15.81
C LEU A 19 1.23 -5.59 -16.26
N GLU A 20 1.28 -6.12 -17.49
CA GLU A 20 0.26 -7.03 -18.02
C GLU A 20 0.17 -8.35 -17.22
N ALA A 21 1.27 -8.79 -16.62
CA ALA A 21 1.31 -9.93 -15.70
C ALA A 21 0.84 -9.61 -14.27
N GLY A 22 0.42 -8.36 -13.99
CA GLY A 22 -0.04 -7.92 -12.66
C GLY A 22 1.08 -7.52 -11.69
N GLU A 23 2.27 -7.19 -12.20
CA GLU A 23 3.36 -6.63 -11.40
C GLU A 23 3.32 -5.09 -11.40
N ASP A 24 3.62 -4.49 -10.25
CA ASP A 24 3.94 -3.06 -10.16
C ASP A 24 5.44 -2.86 -10.24
N VAL A 25 5.89 -1.81 -10.91
CA VAL A 25 7.32 -1.52 -11.09
C VAL A 25 7.68 -0.21 -10.42
N VAL A 26 8.64 -0.22 -9.49
CA VAL A 26 9.32 0.97 -8.99
C VAL A 26 10.57 1.21 -9.81
N LEU A 27 10.62 2.36 -10.47
CA LEU A 27 11.77 2.82 -11.23
C LEU A 27 12.71 3.61 -10.34
N THR A 28 13.98 3.23 -10.38
CA THR A 28 15.07 3.88 -9.65
C THR A 28 16.11 4.43 -10.61
N ARG A 29 16.87 5.44 -10.18
CA ARG A 29 18.09 5.90 -10.84
C ARG A 29 19.17 5.99 -9.77
N ASP A 30 20.28 5.30 -9.99
CA ASP A 30 21.39 5.23 -9.02
C ASP A 30 20.92 4.81 -7.62
N GLY A 31 19.98 3.86 -7.55
CA GLY A 31 19.39 3.37 -6.30
C GLY A 31 18.32 4.26 -5.67
N VAL A 32 18.05 5.44 -6.23
CA VAL A 32 17.02 6.37 -5.74
C VAL A 32 15.69 6.13 -6.47
N PRO A 33 14.58 5.85 -5.77
CA PRO A 33 13.25 5.73 -6.39
C PRO A 33 12.79 7.05 -7.01
N MET A 34 12.40 7.00 -8.28
CA MET A 34 12.00 8.17 -9.08
C MET A 34 10.54 8.11 -9.53
N ALA A 35 10.04 6.92 -9.89
CA ALA A 35 8.69 6.75 -10.39
C ALA A 35 8.14 5.36 -10.06
N ARG A 36 6.83 5.19 -10.22
CA ARG A 36 6.16 3.89 -10.17
C ARG A 36 5.29 3.74 -11.42
N LEU A 37 5.41 2.60 -12.09
CA LEU A 37 4.45 2.15 -13.07
C LEU A 37 3.53 1.11 -12.42
N THR A 38 2.25 1.25 -12.68
CA THR A 38 1.22 0.31 -12.25
C THR A 38 0.24 0.12 -13.41
N SER A 39 -0.34 -1.07 -13.53
CA SER A 39 -1.35 -1.33 -14.54
C SER A 39 -2.58 -0.46 -14.27
N LEU A 40 -3.18 0.07 -15.33
CA LEU A 40 -4.50 0.69 -15.26
C LEU A 40 -5.61 -0.34 -15.52
N ALA A 41 -5.26 -1.46 -16.15
CA ALA A 41 -6.13 -2.61 -16.31
C ALA A 41 -6.05 -3.42 -15.01
N GLU A 42 -7.16 -3.46 -14.28
CA GLU A 42 -7.33 -4.04 -12.94
C GLU A 42 -6.75 -3.25 -11.77
N GLU A 43 -7.42 -2.15 -11.45
CA GLU A 43 -8.27 -2.21 -10.26
C GLU A 43 -9.72 -1.88 -10.68
N THR A 44 -10.51 -2.91 -11.00
CA THR A 44 -11.88 -3.00 -10.49
C THR A 44 -11.85 -3.22 -8.97
N PHE A 45 -11.04 -2.46 -8.23
CA PHE A 45 -11.59 -1.93 -7.00
C PHE A 45 -12.60 -0.94 -7.51
N ASP A 46 -13.86 -1.33 -7.45
CA ASP A 46 -14.92 -0.35 -7.45
C ASP A 46 -14.50 0.71 -6.43
N ARG A 47 -14.03 1.85 -6.95
CA ARG A 47 -13.47 2.93 -6.13
C ARG A 47 -14.53 3.36 -5.14
N GLU A 48 -15.79 3.27 -5.53
CA GLU A 48 -16.95 3.47 -4.68
C GLU A 48 -17.03 2.40 -3.59
N ALA A 49 -16.94 1.10 -3.91
CA ALA A 49 -16.87 0.03 -2.91
C ALA A 49 -15.70 0.18 -1.93
N ARG A 50 -14.50 0.52 -2.42
CA ARG A 50 -13.33 0.76 -1.56
C ARG A 50 -13.54 1.97 -0.65
N MET A 51 -14.08 3.06 -1.20
CA MET A 51 -14.40 4.25 -0.42
C MET A 51 -15.48 3.96 0.63
N LYS A 52 -16.49 3.17 0.28
CA LYS A 52 -17.54 2.74 1.19
C LYS A 52 -16.99 1.93 2.36
N VAL A 53 -16.13 0.94 2.10
CA VAL A 53 -15.46 0.18 3.17
C VAL A 53 -14.65 1.10 4.07
N LEU A 54 -13.94 2.08 3.50
CA LEU A 54 -13.14 3.03 4.28
C LEU A 54 -14.01 3.94 5.16
N GLU A 55 -15.17 4.38 4.65
CA GLU A 55 -16.14 5.16 5.41
C GLU A 55 -16.77 4.35 6.54
N GLU A 56 -17.15 3.09 6.28
CA GLU A 56 -17.67 2.18 7.30
C GLU A 56 -16.65 1.95 8.43
N VAL A 57 -15.39 1.69 8.09
CA VAL A 57 -14.31 1.53 9.09
C VAL A 57 -14.08 2.81 9.88
N LYS A 58 -14.11 3.98 9.24
CA LYS A 58 -13.99 5.27 9.94
C LYS A 58 -15.16 5.51 10.90
N ALA A 59 -16.39 5.32 10.42
CA ALA A 59 -17.59 5.50 11.23
C ALA A 59 -17.59 4.55 12.44
N PHE A 60 -17.20 3.28 12.23
CA PHE A 60 -17.06 2.32 13.32
C PHE A 60 -15.99 2.74 14.32
N ARG A 61 -14.81 3.15 13.86
CA ARG A 61 -13.73 3.64 14.74
C ARG A 61 -14.17 4.86 15.55
N ASP A 62 -14.99 5.74 14.99
CA ASP A 62 -15.48 6.93 15.69
C ASP A 62 -16.45 6.58 16.84
N THR A 63 -17.04 5.37 16.84
CA THR A 63 -17.82 4.84 17.98
C THR A 63 -16.96 4.24 19.09
N MET A 64 -15.68 3.98 18.83
CA MET A 64 -14.81 3.35 19.81
C MET A 64 -14.30 4.35 20.86
N PRO A 65 -14.14 3.91 22.12
CA PRO A 65 -13.47 4.71 23.13
C PRO A 65 -12.06 5.09 22.68
N ARG A 66 -11.64 6.32 22.98
CA ARG A 66 -10.25 6.73 22.78
C ARG A 66 -9.38 6.14 23.88
N VAL A 67 -8.34 5.42 23.48
CA VAL A 67 -7.36 4.86 24.41
C VAL A 67 -6.20 5.84 24.57
N THR A 68 -5.82 6.10 25.81
CA THR A 68 -4.68 6.93 26.19
C THR A 68 -3.35 6.16 26.12
N GLN A 69 -2.24 6.89 26.06
CA GLN A 69 -0.91 6.26 26.08
C GLN A 69 -0.62 5.53 27.41
N GLU A 70 -1.21 6.00 28.51
CA GLU A 70 -1.08 5.40 29.84
C GLU A 70 -1.77 4.03 29.89
N GLU A 71 -3.00 3.92 29.39
CA GLU A 71 -3.73 2.64 29.26
C GLU A 71 -2.98 1.64 28.37
N ILE A 72 -2.40 2.11 27.25
CA ILE A 72 -1.59 1.27 26.36
C ILE A 72 -0.33 0.77 27.09
N ALA A 73 0.33 1.62 27.89
CA ALA A 73 1.52 1.24 28.64
C ALA A 73 1.19 0.18 29.71
N GLU A 74 0.04 0.31 30.37
CA GLU A 74 -0.46 -0.64 31.36
C GLU A 74 -0.75 -2.00 30.72
N TRP A 75 -1.47 -2.07 29.60
CA TRP A 75 -1.74 -3.33 28.90
C TRP A 75 -0.44 -4.02 28.42
N LYS A 76 0.53 -3.24 27.94
CA LYS A 76 1.86 -3.76 27.58
C LYS A 76 2.61 -4.32 28.79
N ALA A 77 2.42 -3.75 29.98
CA ALA A 77 3.02 -4.26 31.20
C ALA A 77 2.36 -5.57 31.66
N ILE A 78 1.04 -5.70 31.51
CA ILE A 78 0.29 -6.93 31.81
C ILE A 78 0.78 -8.09 30.92
N GLY A 79 0.90 -7.88 29.60
CA GLY A 79 1.35 -8.92 28.66
C GLY A 79 2.83 -9.32 28.75
N ARG A 80 3.63 -8.64 29.59
CA ARG A 80 5.04 -8.97 29.84
C ARG A 80 5.28 -9.74 31.14
N ARG A 81 4.25 -9.98 31.94
CA ARG A 81 4.27 -10.95 33.05
C ARG A 81 3.89 -12.33 32.54
#